data_AF-A0A932ZU50-F1
#
_entry.id   AF-A0A932ZU50-F1
#
_cell.length_a   1.000
_cell.length_b   1.000
_cell.length_c   1.000
_cell.angle_alpha   90.00
_cell.angle_beta   90.00
_cell.angle_gamma   90.00
#
_symmetry.space_group_name_H-M   'P 1'
#
loop_
_entity.id
_entity.type
_entity.pdbx_description
1 polymer ?
#
loop_
_entity_poly.entity_id
_entity_poly.type
_entity_poly.pdbx_seq_one_letter_code
_entity_poly.pdbx_strand_id
1 'polypeptide(L)'
;VFYSGIVQGDKDFTPVLTAAKQKNPEVVFFGGIHPEAILLVKQMRERLGMNAAFISGDGVYVDEFFKIAGKAAEGSYITFTPDQAKIQAAQGVIAKHRERFGKEVGAYTIYSYVAASLILQSIQETNSTAGARLSAHLRSKAWNTALGKIQFNAKGDVLESPYVVWQVKGGRFVQLN
;
A
#
# COMPACT_ATOMS: atom_id res chain seq x y z
N VAL A 1 -11.46 -11.10 -20.78
CA VAL A 1 -10.82 -11.01 -19.44
C VAL A 1 -10.54 -12.42 -18.94
N PHE A 2 -9.38 -12.68 -18.34
CA PHE A 2 -8.97 -13.97 -17.79
C PHE A 2 -8.75 -13.83 -16.29
N TYR A 3 -9.20 -14.79 -15.51
CA TYR A 3 -9.06 -14.81 -14.06
C TYR A 3 -8.37 -16.10 -13.62
N SER A 4 -7.41 -15.97 -12.71
CA SER A 4 -6.74 -17.09 -12.07
C SER A 4 -6.20 -16.66 -10.72
N GLY A 5 -6.04 -17.61 -9.81
CA GLY A 5 -5.30 -17.42 -8.57
C GLY A 5 -3.84 -17.85 -8.70
N ILE A 6 -3.06 -17.45 -7.70
CA ILE A 6 -1.75 -18.02 -7.38
C ILE A 6 -1.77 -18.45 -5.91
N VAL A 7 -0.88 -19.35 -5.51
CA VAL A 7 -0.72 -19.74 -4.10
C VAL A 7 0.38 -18.89 -3.48
N GLN A 8 0.12 -18.35 -2.29
CA GLN A 8 1.13 -17.61 -1.53
C GLN A 8 2.33 -18.52 -1.21
N GLY A 9 3.54 -18.01 -1.38
CA GLY A 9 4.77 -18.77 -1.13
C GLY A 9 5.31 -19.51 -2.35
N ASP A 10 4.48 -19.77 -3.36
CA ASP A 10 4.94 -20.37 -4.63
C ASP A 10 6.02 -19.50 -5.28
N LYS A 11 6.92 -20.17 -6.02
CA LYS A 11 8.06 -19.52 -6.67
C LYS A 11 7.99 -19.55 -8.19
N ASP A 12 7.08 -20.34 -8.76
CA ASP A 12 6.91 -20.45 -10.20
C ASP A 12 5.46 -20.18 -10.62
N PHE A 13 5.28 -19.04 -11.26
CA PHE A 13 4.02 -18.55 -11.81
C PHE A 13 3.99 -18.69 -13.35
N THR A 14 5.00 -19.33 -13.94
CA THR A 14 5.06 -19.54 -15.40
C THR A 14 3.81 -20.22 -15.96
N PRO A 15 3.19 -21.24 -15.30
CA PRO A 15 1.97 -21.86 -15.84
C PRO A 15 0.79 -20.90 -15.97
N VAL A 16 0.48 -20.13 -14.91
CA VAL A 16 -0.63 -19.16 -14.93
C VAL A 16 -0.34 -18.01 -15.89
N LEU A 17 0.90 -17.53 -15.94
CA LEU A 17 1.29 -16.46 -16.87
C LEU A 17 1.28 -16.94 -18.32
N THR A 18 1.59 -18.20 -18.60
CA THR A 18 1.49 -18.80 -19.94
C THR A 18 0.03 -18.85 -20.40
N ALA A 19 -0.87 -19.30 -19.53
CA ALA A 19 -2.31 -19.28 -19.80
C ALA A 19 -2.84 -17.85 -20.02
N ALA A 20 -2.37 -16.89 -19.22
CA ALA A 20 -2.70 -15.47 -19.40
C ALA A 20 -2.16 -14.92 -20.73
N LYS A 21 -0.90 -15.22 -21.09
CA LYS A 21 -0.25 -14.76 -22.33
C LYS A 21 -1.04 -15.15 -23.58
N GLN A 22 -1.63 -16.35 -23.61
CA GLN A 22 -2.46 -16.80 -24.72
C GLN A 22 -3.70 -15.93 -24.98
N LYS A 23 -4.06 -15.07 -24.01
CA LYS A 23 -5.16 -14.11 -24.15
C LYS A 23 -4.70 -12.75 -24.68
N ASN A 24 -3.42 -12.59 -25.01
CA ASN A 24 -2.78 -11.35 -25.46
C ASN A 24 -3.21 -10.13 -24.60
N PRO A 25 -3.00 -10.18 -23.27
CA PRO A 25 -3.45 -9.10 -22.40
C PRO A 25 -2.62 -7.84 -22.64
N GLU A 26 -3.30 -6.69 -22.67
CA GLU A 26 -2.64 -5.38 -22.56
C GLU A 26 -2.31 -5.04 -21.11
N VAL A 27 -3.03 -5.64 -20.16
CA VAL A 27 -2.92 -5.40 -18.72
C VAL A 27 -2.96 -6.71 -17.94
N VAL A 28 -2.08 -6.84 -16.95
CA VAL A 28 -2.13 -7.86 -15.90
C VAL A 28 -2.35 -7.14 -14.57
N PHE A 29 -3.52 -7.35 -13.97
CA PHE A 29 -3.81 -6.88 -12.61
C PHE A 29 -3.49 -7.99 -11.60
N PHE A 30 -2.74 -7.67 -10.56
CA PHE A 30 -2.42 -8.57 -9.47
C PHE A 30 -2.97 -8.04 -8.14
N GLY A 31 -3.87 -8.80 -7.52
CA GLY A 31 -4.38 -8.52 -6.17
C GLY A 31 -3.62 -9.33 -5.13
N GLY A 32 -2.47 -8.85 -4.68
CA GLY A 32 -1.66 -9.53 -3.67
C GLY A 32 -0.54 -8.65 -3.10
N ILE A 33 0.50 -9.29 -2.57
CA ILE A 33 1.60 -8.62 -1.85
C ILE A 33 2.94 -8.73 -2.60
N HIS A 34 3.90 -7.91 -2.19
CA HIS A 34 5.18 -7.73 -2.88
C HIS A 34 6.00 -9.01 -3.16
N PRO A 35 6.08 -10.05 -2.31
CA PRO A 35 6.94 -11.21 -2.60
C PRO A 35 6.53 -11.94 -3.87
N GLU A 36 5.24 -12.19 -4.05
CA GLU A 36 4.68 -12.79 -5.24
C GLU A 36 4.70 -11.83 -6.43
N ALA A 37 4.39 -10.54 -6.21
CA ALA A 37 4.41 -9.53 -7.28
C ALA A 37 5.81 -9.40 -7.94
N ILE A 38 6.88 -9.44 -7.14
CA ILE A 38 8.26 -9.42 -7.61
C ILE A 38 8.51 -10.59 -8.57
N LEU A 39 8.14 -11.81 -8.16
CA LEU A 39 8.35 -13.00 -8.98
C LEU A 39 7.45 -13.01 -10.22
N LEU A 40 6.19 -12.60 -10.09
CA LEU A 40 5.24 -12.48 -11.20
C LEU A 40 5.79 -11.55 -12.27
N VAL A 41 6.18 -10.33 -11.91
CA VAL A 41 6.60 -9.34 -12.91
C VAL A 41 7.91 -9.74 -13.59
N LYS A 42 8.85 -10.36 -12.85
CA LYS A 42 10.07 -10.95 -13.41
C LYS A 42 9.76 -12.06 -14.40
N GLN A 43 8.93 -13.03 -14.02
CA GLN A 43 8.63 -14.16 -14.90
C GLN A 43 7.81 -13.73 -16.13
N MET A 44 6.86 -12.80 -15.93
CA MET A 44 6.07 -12.20 -17.00
C MET A 44 6.97 -11.57 -18.07
N ARG A 45 7.94 -10.75 -17.65
CA ARG A 45 8.78 -9.97 -18.59
C ARG A 45 10.02 -10.73 -19.05
N GLU A 46 10.78 -11.30 -18.13
CA GLU A 46 12.09 -11.91 -18.42
C GLU A 46 11.95 -13.31 -19.03
N ARG A 47 11.01 -14.13 -18.54
CA ARG A 47 10.83 -15.51 -19.06
C ARG A 47 9.86 -15.59 -20.22
N LEU A 48 8.75 -14.86 -20.12
CA LEU A 48 7.66 -14.96 -21.10
C LEU A 48 7.62 -13.81 -22.10
N GLY A 49 8.43 -12.76 -21.93
CA GLY A 49 8.48 -11.63 -22.86
C GLY A 49 7.15 -10.90 -23.01
N MET A 50 6.31 -10.91 -21.98
CA MET A 50 5.03 -10.20 -21.98
C MET A 50 5.27 -8.72 -21.74
N ASN A 51 4.73 -7.88 -22.62
CA ASN A 51 4.81 -6.41 -22.55
C ASN A 51 3.57 -5.76 -21.93
N ALA A 52 2.66 -6.56 -21.37
CA ALA A 52 1.45 -6.07 -20.70
C ALA A 52 1.81 -5.12 -19.55
N ALA A 53 1.00 -4.08 -19.36
CA ALA A 53 1.12 -3.22 -18.18
C ALA A 53 0.83 -4.05 -16.92
N PHE A 54 1.70 -3.96 -15.92
CA PHE A 54 1.48 -4.60 -14.62
C PHE A 54 0.83 -3.59 -13.68
N ILE A 55 -0.31 -3.96 -13.09
CA ILE A 55 -1.05 -3.14 -12.13
C ILE A 55 -1.24 -3.92 -10.83
N SER A 56 -1.04 -3.27 -9.68
CA SER A 56 -1.30 -3.89 -8.38
C SER A 56 -1.77 -2.87 -7.33
N GLY A 57 -2.18 -3.39 -6.18
CA GLY A 57 -2.59 -2.63 -5.01
C GLY A 57 -1.46 -2.25 -4.06
N ASP A 58 -1.89 -1.68 -2.93
CA ASP A 58 -1.11 -1.17 -1.80
C ASP A 58 -0.14 -2.20 -1.18
N GLY A 59 -0.46 -3.49 -1.26
CA GLY A 59 0.40 -4.58 -0.81
C GLY A 59 1.75 -4.70 -1.55
N VAL A 60 1.90 -4.02 -2.69
CA VAL A 60 3.12 -3.97 -3.50
C VAL A 60 3.84 -2.62 -3.39
N TYR A 61 3.26 -1.63 -2.71
CA TYR A 61 3.86 -0.32 -2.51
C TYR A 61 4.96 -0.37 -1.42
N VAL A 62 6.06 -1.03 -1.75
CA VAL A 62 7.27 -1.16 -0.91
C VAL A 62 8.51 -1.09 -1.79
N ASP A 63 9.58 -0.51 -1.25
CA ASP A 63 10.83 -0.28 -1.98
C ASP A 63 11.45 -1.58 -2.52
N GLU A 64 11.29 -2.68 -1.79
CA GLU A 64 11.75 -4.02 -2.14
C GLU A 64 11.22 -4.45 -3.51
N PHE A 65 10.01 -4.01 -3.90
CA PHE A 65 9.42 -4.37 -5.19
C PHE A 65 10.35 -3.97 -6.35
N PHE A 66 10.69 -2.70 -6.47
CA PHE A 66 11.55 -2.24 -7.55
C PHE A 66 13.03 -2.59 -7.33
N LYS A 67 13.50 -2.68 -6.08
CA LYS A 67 14.88 -3.07 -5.77
C LYS A 67 15.19 -4.50 -6.19
N ILE A 68 14.26 -5.43 -5.99
CA ILE A 68 14.46 -6.87 -6.25
C ILE A 68 14.01 -7.26 -7.68
N ALA A 69 12.89 -6.69 -8.17
CA ALA A 69 12.45 -6.93 -9.55
C ALA A 69 13.29 -6.16 -10.58
N GLY A 70 13.99 -5.08 -10.18
CA GLY A 70 14.88 -4.33 -11.05
C GLY A 70 14.16 -3.81 -12.30
N LYS A 71 14.74 -4.04 -13.48
CA LYS A 71 14.14 -3.63 -14.77
C LYS A 71 12.75 -4.23 -15.01
N ALA A 72 12.45 -5.39 -14.41
CA ALA A 72 11.13 -5.99 -14.52
C ALA A 72 10.06 -5.22 -13.74
N ALA A 73 10.39 -4.31 -12.82
CA ALA A 73 9.40 -3.45 -12.18
C ALA A 73 9.02 -2.23 -13.03
N GLU A 74 9.89 -1.79 -13.95
CA GLU A 74 9.77 -0.50 -14.63
C GLU A 74 8.42 -0.32 -15.33
N GLY A 75 7.76 0.82 -15.16
CA GLY A 75 6.44 1.08 -15.75
C GLY A 75 5.28 0.34 -15.08
N SER A 76 5.50 -0.43 -14.02
CA SER A 76 4.41 -1.01 -13.21
C SER A 76 3.63 0.10 -12.50
N TYR A 77 2.31 -0.06 -12.40
CA TYR A 77 1.40 0.87 -11.75
C TYR A 77 0.89 0.30 -10.44
N ILE A 78 0.97 1.06 -9.35
CA ILE A 78 0.59 0.61 -8.02
C ILE A 78 -0.33 1.64 -7.40
N THR A 79 -1.50 1.23 -6.91
CA THR A 79 -2.37 2.16 -6.17
C THR A 79 -1.95 2.25 -4.72
N PHE A 80 -1.75 3.46 -4.24
CA PHE A 80 -1.56 3.75 -2.82
C PHE A 80 -2.11 5.13 -2.50
N THR A 81 -2.09 5.53 -1.24
CA THR A 81 -2.45 6.91 -0.89
C THR A 81 -1.44 7.91 -1.44
N PRO A 82 -1.78 9.22 -1.50
CA PRO A 82 -0.83 10.27 -1.81
C PRO A 82 0.42 10.23 -0.92
N ASP A 83 1.48 10.87 -1.42
CA ASP A 83 2.76 10.95 -0.72
C ASP A 83 2.61 11.53 0.69
N GLN A 84 2.78 10.66 1.69
CA GLN A 84 2.64 11.04 3.09
C GLN A 84 3.72 12.02 3.55
N ALA A 85 4.87 12.04 2.89
CA ALA A 85 5.93 12.99 3.18
C ALA A 85 5.53 14.43 2.82
N LYS A 86 4.45 14.63 2.05
CA LYS A 86 3.90 15.96 1.74
C LYS A 86 2.85 16.44 2.75
N ILE A 87 2.43 15.58 3.69
CA ILE A 87 1.45 15.95 4.70
C ILE A 87 2.16 16.79 5.77
N GLN A 88 1.75 18.05 5.94
CA GLN A 88 2.37 18.94 6.94
C GLN A 88 2.26 18.39 8.37
N ALA A 89 1.11 17.81 8.71
CA ALA A 89 0.88 17.20 10.03
C ALA A 89 1.76 15.96 10.28
N ALA A 90 2.29 15.33 9.22
CA ALA A 90 3.15 14.15 9.31
C ALA A 90 4.62 14.50 9.63
N GLN A 91 5.07 15.73 9.37
CA GLN A 91 6.50 16.09 9.42
C GLN A 91 7.13 15.80 10.79
N GLY A 92 6.41 16.07 11.88
CA GLY A 92 6.89 15.78 13.23
C GLY A 92 7.05 14.28 13.51
N VAL A 93 6.16 13.44 12.99
CA VAL A 93 6.23 11.98 13.16
C VAL A 93 7.37 11.41 12.31
N ILE A 94 7.54 11.90 11.09
CA ILE A 94 8.63 11.50 10.19
C ILE A 94 9.99 11.83 10.82
N ALA A 95 10.16 13.04 11.35
CA ALA A 95 11.39 13.44 12.02
C ALA A 95 11.72 12.54 13.23
N LYS A 96 10.74 12.31 14.12
CA LYS A 96 10.90 11.42 15.28
C LYS A 96 11.21 9.98 14.89
N HIS A 97 10.62 9.49 13.78
CA HIS A 97 10.93 8.16 13.27
C HIS A 97 12.38 8.06 12.78
N ARG A 98 12.84 9.05 12.00
CA ARG A 98 14.24 9.12 11.54
C ARG A 98 15.22 9.16 12.71
N GLU A 99 14.97 10.02 13.70
CA GLU A 99 15.79 10.15 14.91
C GLU A 99 15.89 8.82 15.67
N ARG A 100 14.75 8.14 15.85
CA ARG A 100 14.69 6.91 16.65
C ARG A 100 15.27 5.69 15.94
N PHE A 101 15.03 5.56 14.63
CA PHE A 101 15.30 4.31 13.90
C PHE A 101 16.39 4.44 12.83
N GLY A 102 16.91 5.65 12.59
CA GLY A 102 17.94 5.90 11.58
C GLY A 102 17.49 5.62 10.15
N LYS A 103 16.18 5.58 9.88
CA LYS A 103 15.61 5.26 8.57
C LYS A 103 14.33 6.03 8.27
N GLU A 104 14.04 6.16 6.98
CA GLU A 104 12.79 6.73 6.47
C GLU A 104 11.57 5.92 6.92
N VAL A 105 10.41 6.60 6.94
CA VAL A 105 9.13 5.94 7.20
C VAL A 105 8.77 4.97 6.07
N GLY A 106 8.21 3.82 6.43
CA GLY A 106 7.60 2.91 5.45
C GLY A 106 6.16 3.32 5.12
N ALA A 107 5.60 2.69 4.10
CA ALA A 107 4.25 2.97 3.59
C ALA A 107 3.15 3.03 4.67
N TYR A 108 3.25 2.16 5.69
CA TYR A 108 2.26 2.02 6.76
C TYR A 108 2.66 2.60 8.11
N THR A 109 3.83 3.24 8.21
CA THR A 109 4.35 3.74 9.49
C THR A 109 3.43 4.82 10.07
N ILE A 110 3.00 5.80 9.26
CA ILE A 110 2.17 6.91 9.76
C ILE A 110 0.75 6.43 10.07
N TYR A 111 0.19 5.52 9.27
CA TYR A 111 -1.08 4.86 9.58
C TYR A 111 -1.05 4.17 10.95
N SER A 112 0.00 3.39 11.20
CA SER A 112 0.16 2.67 12.47
C SER A 112 0.30 3.64 13.64
N TYR A 113 1.08 4.72 13.46
CA TYR A 113 1.22 5.78 14.46
C TYR A 113 -0.12 6.46 14.78
N VAL A 114 -0.90 6.81 13.76
CA VAL A 114 -2.22 7.44 13.93
C VAL A 114 -3.19 6.50 14.61
N ALA A 115 -3.28 5.23 14.19
CA ALA A 115 -4.17 4.25 14.79
C ALA A 115 -3.88 4.06 16.29
N ALA A 116 -2.61 3.89 16.67
CA ALA A 116 -2.22 3.78 18.07
C ALA A 116 -2.53 5.07 18.85
N SER A 117 -2.24 6.23 18.27
CA SER A 117 -2.50 7.54 18.91
C SER A 117 -4.00 7.76 19.18
N LEU A 118 -4.87 7.40 18.23
CA LEU A 118 -6.32 7.54 18.37
C LEU A 118 -6.88 6.63 19.47
N ILE A 119 -6.39 5.39 19.57
CA ILE A 119 -6.78 4.47 20.64
C ILE A 119 -6.35 5.03 22.01
N LEU A 120 -5.10 5.47 22.14
CA LEU A 120 -4.59 6.03 23.39
C LEU A 120 -5.35 7.29 23.82
N GLN A 121 -5.60 8.19 22.87
CA GLN A 121 -6.38 9.39 23.14
C GLN A 121 -7.83 9.06 23.54
N SER A 122 -8.44 8.06 22.90
CA SER A 122 -9.79 7.60 23.26
C SER A 122 -9.83 6.98 24.65
N ILE A 123 -8.80 6.24 25.06
CA ILE A 123 -8.68 5.72 26.44
C ILE A 123 -8.63 6.88 27.42
N GLN A 124 -7.80 7.89 27.15
CA GLN A 124 -7.66 9.07 28.00
C GLN A 124 -8.97 9.86 28.14
N GLU A 125 -9.66 10.12 27.03
CA GLU A 125 -10.89 10.91 27.03
C GLU A 125 -12.09 10.17 27.60
N THR A 126 -12.14 8.85 27.45
CA THR A 126 -13.27 8.04 27.96
C THR A 126 -13.03 7.43 29.33
N ASN A 127 -11.80 7.48 29.84
CA ASN A 127 -11.34 6.76 31.04
C ASN A 127 -11.74 5.27 31.00
N SER A 128 -11.52 4.61 29.86
CA SER A 128 -11.94 3.23 29.65
C SER A 128 -11.03 2.53 28.65
N THR A 129 -10.91 1.22 28.79
CA THR A 129 -10.25 0.33 27.81
C THR A 129 -11.25 -0.60 27.12
N ALA A 130 -12.55 -0.43 27.38
CA ALA A 130 -13.60 -1.29 26.80
C ALA A 130 -13.78 -1.01 25.30
N GLY A 131 -13.55 -2.02 24.46
CA GLY A 131 -13.56 -1.87 23.00
C GLY A 131 -14.82 -1.24 22.42
N ALA A 132 -16.01 -1.60 22.94
CA ALA A 132 -17.27 -1.01 22.50
C ALA A 132 -17.36 0.50 22.80
N ARG A 133 -16.88 0.93 23.98
CA ARG A 133 -16.86 2.34 24.40
C ARG A 133 -15.86 3.15 23.58
N LEU A 134 -14.66 2.60 23.37
CA LEU A 134 -13.63 3.22 22.51
C LEU A 134 -14.11 3.36 21.07
N SER A 135 -14.72 2.30 20.52
CA SER A 135 -15.22 2.28 19.15
C SER A 135 -16.37 3.29 18.94
N ALA A 136 -17.28 3.41 19.89
CA ALA A 136 -18.34 4.42 19.86
C ALA A 136 -17.76 5.85 19.91
N HIS A 137 -16.78 6.08 20.78
CA HIS A 137 -16.10 7.38 20.92
C HIS A 137 -15.30 7.78 19.69
N LEU A 138 -14.56 6.84 19.09
CA LEU A 138 -13.82 7.08 17.84
C LEU A 138 -14.75 7.55 16.72
N ARG A 139 -15.96 6.97 16.62
CA ARG A 139 -16.96 7.33 15.60
C ARG A 139 -17.73 8.63 15.89
N SER A 140 -17.73 9.12 17.12
CA SER A 140 -18.60 10.24 17.50
C SER A 140 -18.08 11.62 17.08
N LYS A 141 -16.84 11.71 16.59
CA LYS A 141 -16.21 12.99 16.23
C LYS A 141 -15.14 12.84 15.14
N ALA A 142 -14.70 13.98 14.62
CA ALA A 142 -13.51 14.05 13.78
C ALA A 142 -12.24 14.23 14.63
N TRP A 143 -11.11 13.79 14.09
CA TRP A 143 -9.80 13.76 14.75
C TRP A 143 -8.76 14.48 13.89
N ASN A 144 -7.94 15.33 14.52
CA ASN A 144 -6.77 15.90 13.87
C ASN A 144 -5.59 14.96 14.08
N THR A 145 -5.06 14.40 13.00
CA THR A 145 -4.02 13.36 13.05
C THR A 145 -2.82 13.72 12.18
N ALA A 146 -1.75 12.92 12.27
CA ALA A 146 -0.61 13.05 11.37
C ALA A 146 -0.95 12.80 9.89
N LEU A 147 -2.07 12.15 9.59
CA LEU A 147 -2.60 11.96 8.24
C LEU A 147 -3.58 13.06 7.82
N GLY A 148 -3.76 14.10 8.65
CA GLY A 148 -4.80 15.11 8.46
C GLY A 148 -6.07 14.79 9.26
N LYS A 149 -7.17 15.42 8.87
CA LYS A 149 -8.45 15.25 9.55
C LYS A 149 -9.07 13.89 9.19
N ILE A 150 -9.38 13.08 10.18
CA ILE A 150 -10.01 11.76 10.02
C ILE A 150 -11.36 11.75 10.73
N GLN A 151 -12.36 11.17 10.09
CA GLN A 151 -13.65 10.85 10.71
C GLN A 151 -14.09 9.47 10.21
N PHE A 152 -14.81 8.75 11.04
CA PHE A 152 -15.25 7.39 10.75
C PHE A 152 -16.75 7.34 10.44
N ASN A 153 -17.14 6.52 9.47
CA ASN A 153 -18.55 6.18 9.23
C ASN A 153 -19.06 5.17 10.28
N ALA A 154 -20.34 4.78 10.16
CA ALA A 154 -20.96 3.81 11.07
C ALA A 154 -20.28 2.43 11.08
N LYS A 155 -19.63 2.03 9.97
CA LYS A 155 -18.89 0.76 9.83
C LYS A 155 -17.47 0.83 10.40
N GLY A 156 -16.95 2.04 10.63
CA GLY A 156 -15.57 2.26 11.08
C GLY A 156 -14.58 2.58 9.96
N ASP A 157 -15.05 2.77 8.72
CA ASP A 157 -14.17 3.23 7.64
C ASP A 157 -13.96 4.74 7.76
N VAL A 158 -12.80 5.21 7.32
CA VAL A 158 -12.56 6.64 7.17
C VAL A 158 -13.46 7.23 6.08
N LEU A 159 -14.00 8.43 6.29
CA LEU A 159 -14.91 9.08 5.33
C LEU A 159 -14.22 9.44 4.01
N GLU A 160 -12.95 9.84 4.09
CA GLU A 160 -12.12 10.17 2.94
C GLU A 160 -10.96 9.18 2.87
N SER A 161 -10.85 8.48 1.75
CA SER A 161 -9.76 7.55 1.47
C SER A 161 -9.21 7.83 0.07
N PRO A 162 -8.34 8.85 -0.06
CA PRO A 162 -7.78 9.18 -1.37
C PRO A 162 -6.77 8.12 -1.79
N TYR A 163 -7.00 7.51 -2.95
CA TYR A 163 -6.02 6.69 -3.65
C TYR A 163 -5.57 7.38 -4.91
N VAL A 164 -4.28 7.26 -5.19
CA VAL A 164 -3.63 7.73 -6.42
C VAL A 164 -2.88 6.57 -7.04
N VAL A 165 -2.49 6.74 -8.31
CA VAL A 165 -1.65 5.77 -9.00
C VAL A 165 -0.20 6.21 -8.89
N TRP A 166 0.66 5.27 -8.54
CA TRP A 166 2.12 5.41 -8.58
C TRP A 166 2.67 4.58 -9.72
N GLN A 167 3.72 5.06 -10.37
CA GLN A 167 4.43 4.31 -11.40
C GLN A 167 5.88 4.09 -10.99
N VAL A 168 6.41 2.89 -11.20
CA VAL A 168 7.85 2.66 -11.09
C VAL A 168 8.54 3.34 -12.28
N LYS A 169 9.37 4.34 -11.99
CA LYS A 169 10.16 5.08 -12.98
C LYS A 169 11.59 5.24 -12.51
N GLY A 170 12.55 4.66 -13.21
CA GLY A 170 13.97 4.77 -12.88
C GLY A 170 14.29 4.20 -11.49
N GLY A 171 13.68 3.07 -11.14
CA GLY A 171 13.94 2.39 -9.87
C GLY A 171 13.41 3.13 -8.63
N ARG A 172 12.29 3.85 -8.76
CA ARG A 172 11.56 4.47 -7.64
C ARG A 172 10.08 4.62 -8.00
N PHE A 173 9.23 4.77 -6.99
CA PHE A 173 7.84 5.16 -7.21
C PHE A 173 7.72 6.66 -7.53
N VAL A 174 6.97 6.99 -8.56
CA VAL A 174 6.61 8.35 -8.95
C VAL A 174 5.09 8.45 -8.99
N GLN A 175 4.53 9.34 -8.17
CA GLN A 175 3.09 9.57 -8.13
C GLN A 175 2.64 10.14 -9.48
N LEU A 176 1.55 9.61 -10.01
CA LEU A 176 0.85 10.16 -11.16
C LEU A 176 -0.21 11.15 -10.67
N ASN A 177 -0.39 12.23 -11.44
CA ASN A 177 -1.43 13.23 -11.20
C ASN A 177 -2.71 12.84 -11.94
#